data_AF-A0AAV3JHX4-F1
#
_entry.id   AF-A0AAV3JHX4-F1
#
_cell.length_a   1.000
_cell.length_b   1.000
_cell.length_c   1.000
_cell.angle_alpha   90.00
_cell.angle_beta   90.00
_cell.angle_gamma   90.00
#
_symmetry.space_group_name_H-M   'P 1'
#
loop_
_entity.id
_entity.type
_entity.pdbx_description
1 polymer ?
#
loop_
_entity_poly.entity_id
_entity_poly.type
_entity_poly.pdbx_seq_one_letter_code
_entity_poly.pdbx_strand_id
1 'polypeptide(L)'
;MKRKQFIKLGIATLLTVISLYTPINLATNHTTENIVTAQEYKTKENGTLPFKHKRQLVLGELDDKGRATFAHIQLKVKDEPKKKRVKRLKTTPVGWHNFKFYYNDGTQKAWLMSRGRLICHQFSGLNNERKNLVPMTNWLNTGNYNSTNSSNPESMLFYEKQLKTWLSTHKNYYLDYKVTPIYQNNELIPRKIELKYVGIDKTGKLLPIFIGNKSTQDQFGISTVTLENTSPNATIDYLSGKAQNTVLSAKEQRKLIAKHEEEKRLAEKKVEEEKAAAETQKKLEEEQARLAAEAQRKQKEEQARLAAETQKKQETLVQEQTSQGYKRDYRGRWHRPNGQYASKAEIAAAGLQW
;
A
#
# COMPACT_ATOMS: atom_id res chain seq x y z
N MET A 1 110.47 -0.74 16.71
CA MET A 1 109.35 -0.41 17.64
C MET A 1 108.03 -0.63 16.91
N LYS A 2 107.08 -1.30 17.57
CA LYS A 2 105.80 -1.80 17.05
C LYS A 2 104.91 -0.69 16.46
N ARG A 3 104.20 -0.97 15.37
CA ARG A 3 102.72 -1.12 15.32
C ARG A 3 102.25 -1.35 13.87
N LYS A 4 101.87 -2.60 13.58
CA LYS A 4 101.16 -2.99 12.36
C LYS A 4 99.69 -2.54 12.46
N GLN A 5 99.21 -1.86 11.43
CA GLN A 5 97.79 -1.55 11.23
C GLN A 5 97.05 -2.84 10.85
N PHE A 6 95.97 -3.15 11.58
CA PHE A 6 95.03 -4.21 11.20
C PHE A 6 93.63 -3.60 11.07
N ILE A 7 93.12 -3.71 9.85
CA ILE A 7 91.77 -3.39 9.40
C ILE A 7 90.82 -4.39 10.08
N LYS A 8 89.88 -3.89 10.90
CA LYS A 8 88.78 -4.70 11.43
C LYS A 8 87.61 -4.67 10.42
N LEU A 9 87.46 -5.76 9.69
CA LEU A 9 86.26 -6.06 8.92
C LEU A 9 85.21 -6.66 9.87
N GLY A 10 84.21 -5.87 10.23
CA GLY A 10 83.08 -6.31 11.05
C GLY A 10 82.06 -7.08 10.21
N ILE A 11 81.99 -8.39 10.40
CA ILE A 11 80.94 -9.25 9.85
C ILE A 11 79.71 -9.10 10.76
N ALA A 12 78.66 -8.44 10.26
CA ALA A 12 77.36 -8.37 10.92
C ALA A 12 76.56 -9.63 10.58
N THR A 13 76.47 -10.56 11.52
CA THR A 13 75.58 -11.73 11.43
C THR A 13 74.14 -11.32 11.72
N LEU A 14 73.31 -11.31 10.67
CA LEU A 14 71.88 -11.07 10.73
C LEU A 14 71.17 -12.32 11.27
N LEU A 15 70.86 -12.35 12.57
CA LEU A 15 70.02 -13.37 13.19
C LEU A 15 68.55 -13.12 12.82
N THR A 16 68.06 -13.80 11.78
CA THR A 16 66.63 -13.88 11.48
C THR A 16 65.93 -14.78 12.50
N VAL A 17 65.33 -14.17 13.53
CA VAL A 17 64.38 -14.84 14.42
C VAL A 17 63.08 -15.05 13.63
N ILE A 18 62.91 -16.24 13.04
CA ILE A 18 61.62 -16.69 12.53
C ILE A 18 60.75 -16.98 13.75
N SER A 19 60.00 -15.97 14.19
CA SER A 19 58.90 -16.15 15.13
C SER A 19 57.84 -17.00 14.42
N LEU A 20 57.79 -18.29 14.75
CA LEU A 20 56.66 -19.14 14.45
C LEU A 20 55.45 -18.57 15.21
N TYR A 21 54.71 -17.67 14.56
CA TYR A 21 53.37 -17.31 14.96
C TYR A 21 52.50 -18.56 14.76
N THR A 22 52.43 -19.40 15.79
CA THR A 22 51.24 -20.24 15.95
C THR A 22 50.07 -19.28 16.15
N PRO A 23 49.01 -19.34 15.33
CA PRO A 23 47.80 -18.63 15.68
C PRO A 23 47.32 -19.24 16.99
N ILE A 24 47.40 -18.45 18.06
CA ILE A 24 46.62 -18.70 19.26
C ILE A 24 45.17 -18.66 18.80
N ASN A 25 44.61 -19.83 18.55
CA ASN A 25 43.18 -20.03 18.46
C ASN A 25 42.62 -19.53 19.79
N LEU A 26 42.15 -18.29 19.80
CA LEU A 26 41.34 -17.76 20.89
C LEU A 26 39.99 -18.48 20.82
N ALA A 27 39.98 -19.73 21.26
CA ALA A 27 38.79 -20.49 21.52
C ALA A 27 38.01 -19.71 22.58
N THR A 28 37.02 -18.94 22.14
CA THR A 28 36.07 -18.32 23.04
C THR A 28 35.29 -19.45 23.72
N ASN A 29 35.75 -19.86 24.90
CA ASN A 29 35.04 -20.75 25.80
C ASN A 29 33.71 -20.11 26.18
N HIS A 30 32.66 -20.46 25.45
CA HIS A 30 31.28 -20.05 25.72
C HIS A 30 30.39 -21.28 25.84
N THR A 31 30.54 -22.03 26.95
CA THR A 31 29.57 -23.04 27.44
C THR A 31 28.72 -23.66 26.33
N THR A 32 29.37 -24.45 25.47
CA THR A 32 28.82 -25.24 24.37
C THR A 32 28.39 -26.63 24.84
N GLU A 33 27.96 -26.75 26.10
CA GLU A 33 27.37 -28.00 26.54
C GLU A 33 25.99 -28.13 25.87
N ASN A 34 25.85 -29.12 24.99
CA ASN A 34 24.62 -29.59 24.35
C ASN A 34 24.22 -28.97 23.00
N ILE A 35 25.17 -28.69 22.10
CA ILE A 35 24.86 -28.61 20.66
C ILE A 35 25.20 -29.97 20.05
N VAL A 36 24.21 -30.65 19.47
CA VAL A 36 24.43 -31.86 18.67
C VAL A 36 24.79 -31.39 17.26
N THR A 37 25.85 -31.95 16.70
CA THR A 37 26.35 -31.57 15.37
C THR A 37 25.35 -31.98 14.28
N ALA A 38 25.27 -31.21 13.18
CA ALA A 38 24.30 -31.46 12.10
C ALA A 38 24.52 -32.82 11.41
N GLN A 39 25.74 -33.34 11.46
CA GLN A 39 26.14 -34.63 10.89
C GLN A 39 25.41 -35.82 11.55
N GLU A 40 24.95 -35.66 12.80
CA GLU A 40 24.18 -36.67 13.52
C GLU A 40 22.67 -36.42 13.47
N TYR A 41 22.23 -35.45 12.65
CA TYR A 41 20.81 -35.10 12.55
C TYR A 41 20.02 -36.27 11.95
N LYS A 42 19.19 -36.87 12.80
CA LYS A 42 18.21 -37.88 12.43
C LYS A 42 16.90 -37.49 13.06
N THR A 43 15.80 -37.64 12.33
CA THR A 43 14.46 -37.50 12.87
C THR A 43 13.81 -38.87 12.96
N LYS A 44 12.83 -39.00 13.87
CA LYS A 44 11.88 -40.12 13.81
C LYS A 44 10.95 -39.95 12.59
N GLU A 45 10.14 -40.97 12.31
CA GLU A 45 9.13 -40.94 11.24
C GLU A 45 8.19 -39.72 11.35
N ASN A 46 7.78 -39.38 12.58
CA ASN A 46 6.97 -38.21 12.88
C ASN A 46 7.73 -36.87 12.83
N GLY A 47 9.01 -36.85 12.44
CA GLY A 47 9.79 -35.62 12.31
C GLY A 47 10.39 -35.06 13.62
N THR A 48 10.14 -35.66 14.79
CA THR A 48 10.77 -35.25 16.08
C THR A 48 12.22 -35.74 16.20
N LEU A 49 12.99 -35.15 17.12
CA LEU A 49 14.31 -35.68 17.47
C LEU A 49 14.18 -37.03 18.22
N PRO A 50 15.11 -37.98 18.01
CA PRO A 50 15.22 -39.18 18.83
C PRO A 50 15.23 -38.80 20.31
N PHE A 51 14.36 -39.44 21.11
CA PHE A 51 14.21 -39.07 22.52
C PHE A 51 15.37 -39.65 23.34
N LYS A 52 16.28 -38.79 23.80
CA LYS A 52 17.50 -39.20 24.54
C LYS A 52 17.46 -38.82 26.03
N HIS A 53 16.32 -38.40 26.55
CA HIS A 53 16.14 -37.91 27.94
C HIS A 53 17.11 -36.78 28.37
N LYS A 54 17.66 -36.06 27.39
CA LYS A 54 18.60 -34.96 27.59
C LYS A 54 18.31 -33.86 26.59
N ARG A 55 18.77 -32.65 26.92
CA ARG A 55 18.71 -31.51 25.99
C ARG A 55 19.42 -31.86 24.69
N GLN A 56 18.76 -31.57 23.57
CA GLN A 56 19.33 -31.67 22.23
C GLN A 56 19.05 -30.36 21.51
N LEU A 57 20.06 -29.78 20.86
CA LEU A 57 19.93 -28.64 19.97
C LEU A 57 20.71 -28.94 18.71
N VAL A 58 20.02 -29.05 17.59
CA VAL A 58 20.61 -29.28 16.27
C VAL A 58 20.34 -28.06 15.41
N LEU A 59 21.38 -27.56 14.75
CA LEU A 59 21.28 -26.47 13.79
C LEU A 59 21.66 -27.02 12.43
N GLY A 60 20.84 -26.75 11.43
CA GLY A 60 21.16 -27.13 10.06
C GLY A 60 22.40 -26.38 9.56
N GLU A 61 23.17 -27.03 8.70
CA GLU A 61 24.26 -26.34 7.99
C GLU A 61 23.70 -25.16 7.19
N LEU A 62 24.52 -24.13 7.02
CA LEU A 62 24.17 -23.08 6.09
C LEU A 62 24.13 -23.68 4.69
N ASP A 63 23.17 -23.28 3.87
CA ASP A 63 23.13 -23.73 2.48
C ASP A 63 24.21 -23.05 1.60
N ASP A 64 24.19 -23.34 0.30
CA ASP A 64 25.12 -22.82 -0.70
C ASP A 64 25.13 -21.28 -0.79
N LYS A 65 24.05 -20.62 -0.34
CA LYS A 65 23.92 -19.15 -0.28
C LYS A 65 24.23 -18.61 1.11
N GLY A 66 24.68 -19.45 2.03
CA GLY A 66 24.98 -19.07 3.41
C GLY A 66 23.75 -18.75 4.25
N ARG A 67 22.57 -19.28 3.88
CA ARG A 67 21.28 -19.11 4.57
C ARG A 67 21.12 -20.17 5.65
N ALA A 68 20.50 -19.80 6.77
CA ALA A 68 20.13 -20.76 7.81
C ALA A 68 19.03 -21.69 7.28
N THR A 69 19.10 -22.99 7.57
CA THR A 69 18.20 -23.99 6.97
C THR A 69 17.16 -24.51 7.95
N PHE A 70 17.53 -24.79 9.20
CA PHE A 70 16.61 -25.07 10.30
C PHE A 70 17.33 -24.97 11.65
N ALA A 71 16.55 -24.88 12.72
CA ALA A 71 17.02 -25.13 14.08
C ALA A 71 15.99 -25.99 14.81
N HIS A 72 16.45 -27.02 15.52
CA HIS A 72 15.60 -28.04 16.15
C HIS A 72 16.09 -28.30 17.57
N ILE A 73 15.22 -28.11 18.56
CA ILE A 73 15.55 -28.28 19.96
C ILE A 73 14.60 -29.29 20.63
N GLN A 74 15.13 -30.11 21.52
CA GLN A 74 14.37 -30.91 22.46
C GLN A 74 14.88 -30.60 23.88
N LEU A 75 14.03 -30.06 24.75
CA LEU A 75 14.43 -29.57 26.07
C LEU A 75 13.30 -29.66 27.09
N LYS A 76 13.63 -29.62 28.37
CA LYS A 76 12.69 -29.39 29.49
C LYS A 76 13.00 -28.07 30.19
N VAL A 77 12.11 -27.63 31.07
CA VAL A 77 12.24 -26.32 31.77
C VAL A 77 13.59 -26.13 32.47
N LYS A 78 14.19 -27.19 33.02
CA LYS A 78 15.47 -27.09 33.75
C LYS A 78 16.68 -26.87 32.82
N ASP A 79 16.51 -27.10 31.53
CA ASP A 79 17.56 -26.98 30.51
C ASP A 79 17.65 -25.56 29.93
N GLU A 80 16.77 -24.65 30.35
CA GLU A 80 16.78 -23.27 29.92
C GLU A 80 18.06 -22.54 30.38
N PRO A 81 18.57 -21.61 29.56
CA PRO A 81 19.82 -20.93 29.85
C PRO A 81 19.67 -19.97 31.03
N LYS A 82 20.60 -20.08 31.98
CA LYS A 82 20.68 -19.19 33.16
C LYS A 82 21.38 -17.86 32.86
N LYS A 83 22.23 -17.82 31.84
CA LYS A 83 22.97 -16.61 31.44
C LYS A 83 22.02 -15.61 30.77
N LYS A 84 22.16 -14.33 31.13
CA LYS A 84 21.40 -13.25 30.49
C LYS A 84 21.78 -13.14 29.01
N ARG A 85 20.76 -12.88 28.18
CA ARG A 85 20.93 -12.57 26.75
C ARG A 85 21.84 -11.35 26.58
N VAL A 86 22.74 -11.38 25.59
CA VAL A 86 23.54 -10.20 25.25
C VAL A 86 22.63 -9.05 24.78
N LYS A 87 23.03 -7.80 25.07
CA LYS A 87 22.23 -6.62 24.69
C LYS A 87 22.03 -6.49 23.18
N ARG A 88 23.04 -6.86 22.38
CA ARG A 88 23.01 -6.76 20.92
C ARG A 88 23.74 -7.92 20.26
N LEU A 89 23.15 -8.45 19.19
CA LEU A 89 23.78 -9.43 18.31
C LEU A 89 24.81 -8.75 17.40
N LYS A 90 25.99 -9.34 17.29
CA LYS A 90 27.10 -8.90 16.42
C LYS A 90 27.04 -9.58 15.05
N THR A 91 26.74 -10.88 15.02
CA THR A 91 26.64 -11.66 13.77
C THR A 91 25.47 -11.19 12.91
N THR A 92 25.70 -11.02 11.63
CA THR A 92 24.67 -10.71 10.63
C THR A 92 24.42 -11.94 9.76
N PRO A 93 23.17 -12.38 9.62
CA PRO A 93 22.82 -13.40 8.63
C PRO A 93 22.93 -12.84 7.20
N VAL A 94 22.91 -13.73 6.21
CA VAL A 94 22.92 -13.33 4.80
C VAL A 94 21.67 -12.49 4.46
N GLY A 95 21.80 -11.58 3.49
CA GLY A 95 20.72 -10.66 3.09
C GLY A 95 20.43 -9.54 4.10
N TRP A 96 21.17 -9.45 5.20
CA TRP A 96 20.93 -8.46 6.24
C TRP A 96 21.11 -7.01 5.75
N HIS A 97 19.98 -6.32 5.59
CA HIS A 97 19.87 -4.87 5.51
C HIS A 97 18.81 -4.42 6.51
N ASN A 98 18.93 -3.22 7.07
CA ASN A 98 17.92 -2.71 7.98
C ASN A 98 17.66 -1.23 7.76
N PHE A 99 16.39 -0.88 7.78
CA PHE A 99 15.90 0.45 7.45
C PHE A 99 15.02 0.96 8.59
N LYS A 100 15.03 2.28 8.80
CA LYS A 100 14.16 2.92 9.80
C LYS A 100 12.96 3.55 9.09
N PHE A 101 11.79 2.93 9.21
CA PHE A 101 10.59 3.28 8.47
C PHE A 101 9.54 3.94 9.34
N TYR A 102 8.78 4.83 8.73
CA TYR A 102 7.58 5.37 9.35
C TYR A 102 6.53 4.27 9.52
N TYR A 103 5.64 4.42 10.49
CA TYR A 103 4.51 3.52 10.70
C TYR A 103 3.32 4.32 11.25
N ASN A 104 2.14 3.69 11.28
CA ASN A 104 0.88 4.32 11.67
C ASN A 104 0.60 5.62 10.88
N ASP A 105 0.47 6.74 11.57
CA ASP A 105 0.19 8.08 11.01
C ASP A 105 1.42 8.80 10.45
N GLY A 106 2.57 8.13 10.41
CA GLY A 106 3.80 8.71 9.89
C GLY A 106 4.52 9.66 10.86
N THR A 107 4.15 9.68 12.14
CA THR A 107 4.83 10.51 13.16
C THR A 107 6.06 9.84 13.76
N GLN A 108 6.09 8.50 13.79
CA GLN A 108 7.13 7.72 14.44
C GLN A 108 7.89 6.84 13.46
N LYS A 109 9.14 6.49 13.77
CA LYS A 109 9.96 5.56 12.99
C LYS A 109 10.46 4.39 13.82
N ALA A 110 10.43 3.19 13.24
CA ALA A 110 10.97 1.98 13.82
C ALA A 110 11.94 1.30 12.85
N TRP A 111 12.89 0.52 13.38
CA TRP A 111 13.67 -0.39 12.54
C TRP A 111 12.74 -1.47 11.98
N LEU A 112 12.85 -1.77 10.69
CA LEU A 112 12.01 -2.76 10.04
C LEU A 112 12.34 -4.17 10.52
N MET A 113 13.63 -4.50 10.54
CA MET A 113 14.10 -5.86 10.76
C MET A 113 14.89 -6.00 12.05
N SER A 114 14.95 -7.23 12.54
CA SER A 114 15.84 -7.71 13.56
C SER A 114 16.60 -8.92 13.05
N ARG A 115 17.74 -9.21 13.69
CA ARG A 115 18.44 -10.50 13.53
C ARG A 115 17.60 -11.53 14.28
N GLY A 116 16.55 -12.02 13.63
CA GLY A 116 15.57 -12.93 14.18
C GLY A 116 16.21 -14.28 14.46
N ARG A 117 15.87 -14.87 15.61
CA ARG A 117 16.35 -16.21 15.96
C ARG A 117 15.37 -17.24 15.42
N LEU A 118 15.87 -18.39 14.96
CA LEU A 118 15.00 -19.53 14.67
C LEU A 118 14.49 -20.13 16.00
N ILE A 119 15.40 -20.53 16.90
CA ILE A 119 15.07 -20.90 18.28
C ILE A 119 15.45 -19.75 19.21
N CYS A 120 14.48 -19.19 19.93
CA CYS A 120 14.73 -18.06 20.84
C CYS A 120 15.82 -18.34 21.88
N HIS A 121 16.38 -17.25 22.40
CA HIS A 121 17.43 -17.34 23.41
C HIS A 121 16.96 -18.08 24.67
N GLN A 122 15.69 -17.97 25.06
CA GLN A 122 15.18 -18.62 26.27
C GLN A 122 15.15 -20.15 26.17
N PHE A 123 15.24 -20.72 24.97
CA PHE A 123 15.38 -22.16 24.76
C PHE A 123 16.81 -22.54 24.37
N SER A 124 17.41 -21.80 23.43
CA SER A 124 18.71 -22.18 22.84
C SER A 124 19.92 -21.70 23.64
N GLY A 125 19.82 -20.57 24.35
CA GLY A 125 20.96 -19.86 24.93
C GLY A 125 21.90 -19.22 23.89
N LEU A 126 21.55 -19.31 22.61
CA LEU A 126 22.41 -18.84 21.52
C LEU A 126 22.30 -17.33 21.32
N ASN A 127 23.45 -16.72 21.06
CA ASN A 127 23.54 -15.30 20.74
C ASN A 127 23.98 -15.10 19.29
N ASN A 128 25.28 -15.22 19.01
CA ASN A 128 25.88 -14.86 17.73
C ASN A 128 26.00 -16.05 16.75
N GLU A 129 25.11 -17.03 16.86
CA GLU A 129 25.13 -18.24 16.06
C GLU A 129 24.43 -18.02 14.72
N ARG A 130 25.20 -18.01 13.63
CA ARG A 130 24.71 -17.69 12.28
C ARG A 130 23.68 -18.70 11.78
N LYS A 131 23.81 -19.98 12.13
CA LYS A 131 22.85 -21.05 11.76
C LYS A 131 21.50 -20.90 12.44
N ASN A 132 21.40 -20.06 13.48
CA ASN A 132 20.17 -19.77 14.20
C ASN A 132 19.65 -18.34 13.95
N LEU A 133 20.14 -17.65 12.91
CA LEU A 133 19.76 -16.26 12.63
C LEU A 133 19.30 -16.07 11.19
N VAL A 134 18.22 -15.30 11.01
CA VAL A 134 17.71 -14.84 9.71
C VAL A 134 17.28 -13.37 9.81
N PRO A 135 17.28 -12.59 8.71
CA PRO A 135 16.61 -11.30 8.70
C PRO A 135 15.10 -11.49 8.84
N MET A 136 14.53 -10.90 9.88
CA MET A 136 13.12 -11.07 10.23
C MET A 136 12.52 -9.70 10.53
N THR A 137 11.34 -9.39 10.00
CA THR A 137 10.65 -8.15 10.37
C THR A 137 10.39 -8.13 11.88
N ASN A 138 10.36 -6.96 12.51
CA ASN A 138 9.95 -6.85 13.91
C ASN A 138 8.47 -7.24 14.09
N TRP A 139 7.65 -7.08 13.05
CA TRP A 139 6.28 -7.56 13.03
C TRP A 139 6.22 -9.09 13.22
N LEU A 140 6.99 -9.85 12.43
CA LEU A 140 7.09 -11.30 12.59
C LEU A 140 7.84 -11.69 13.88
N ASN A 141 8.94 -11.03 14.22
CA ASN A 141 9.75 -11.44 15.37
C ASN A 141 9.04 -11.16 16.71
N THR A 142 8.56 -9.93 16.92
CA THR A 142 8.05 -9.46 18.21
C THR A 142 6.60 -8.97 18.16
N GLY A 143 5.92 -9.05 17.02
CA GLY A 143 4.49 -8.73 16.92
C GLY A 143 4.17 -7.24 16.80
N ASN A 144 5.18 -6.38 16.69
CA ASN A 144 5.01 -4.92 16.63
C ASN A 144 6.21 -4.27 15.90
N TYR A 145 6.10 -3.00 15.53
CA TYR A 145 7.15 -2.24 14.85
C TYR A 145 8.38 -1.97 15.72
N ASN A 146 8.19 -1.50 16.95
CA ASN A 146 9.29 -1.03 17.84
C ASN A 146 9.26 -1.67 19.24
N SER A 147 8.16 -2.30 19.62
CA SER A 147 7.98 -2.94 20.92
C SER A 147 7.69 -4.44 20.77
N THR A 148 7.30 -5.07 21.86
CA THR A 148 6.83 -6.45 21.86
C THR A 148 5.32 -6.49 22.02
N ASN A 149 4.64 -7.28 21.19
CA ASN A 149 3.25 -7.64 21.35
C ASN A 149 3.13 -9.17 21.31
N SER A 150 3.17 -9.79 22.49
CA SER A 150 3.05 -11.25 22.61
C SER A 150 1.63 -11.78 22.38
N SER A 151 0.67 -10.92 22.05
CA SER A 151 -0.71 -11.31 21.72
C SER A 151 -0.95 -11.33 20.22
N ASN A 152 0.04 -10.97 19.40
CA ASN A 152 -0.07 -10.97 17.94
C ASN A 152 0.20 -12.38 17.38
N PRO A 153 -0.80 -13.11 16.85
CA PRO A 153 -0.63 -14.45 16.32
C PRO A 153 0.14 -14.49 14.99
N GLU A 154 0.49 -13.33 14.40
CA GLU A 154 1.42 -13.25 13.27
C GLU A 154 2.89 -13.33 13.68
N SER A 155 3.19 -13.43 14.98
CA SER A 155 4.55 -13.30 15.50
C SER A 155 5.09 -14.56 16.15
N MET A 156 6.40 -14.80 15.98
CA MET A 156 7.16 -15.82 16.68
C MET A 156 6.97 -15.73 18.20
N LEU A 157 7.03 -14.51 18.74
CA LEU A 157 6.92 -14.25 20.17
C LEU A 157 5.62 -14.78 20.79
N PHE A 158 4.48 -14.72 20.06
CA PHE A 158 3.21 -15.26 20.54
C PHE A 158 3.28 -16.77 20.80
N TYR A 159 3.86 -17.53 19.88
CA TYR A 159 4.01 -18.98 20.01
C TYR A 159 5.07 -19.34 21.04
N GLU A 160 6.24 -18.72 20.98
CA GLU A 160 7.33 -19.03 21.90
C GLU A 160 6.98 -18.73 23.35
N LYS A 161 6.20 -17.66 23.62
CA LYS A 161 5.72 -17.36 24.97
C LYS A 161 4.77 -18.44 25.48
N GLN A 162 3.88 -18.96 24.63
CA GLN A 162 2.95 -20.02 25.01
C GLN A 162 3.65 -21.37 25.20
N LEU A 163 4.60 -21.72 24.33
CA LEU A 163 5.47 -22.88 24.51
C LEU A 163 6.28 -22.78 25.80
N LYS A 164 6.80 -21.59 26.11
CA LYS A 164 7.49 -21.33 27.38
C LYS A 164 6.58 -21.53 28.59
N THR A 165 5.34 -21.02 28.52
CA THR A 165 4.34 -21.24 29.57
C THR A 165 4.04 -22.73 29.73
N TRP A 166 3.77 -23.44 28.63
CA TRP A 166 3.52 -24.88 28.63
C TRP A 166 4.68 -25.67 29.26
N LEU A 167 5.92 -25.35 28.88
CA LEU A 167 7.11 -25.99 29.44
C LEU A 167 7.26 -25.73 30.95
N SER A 168 6.87 -24.54 31.39
CA SER A 168 6.96 -24.12 32.80
C SER A 168 5.90 -24.78 33.68
N THR A 169 4.71 -25.05 33.13
CA THR A 169 3.63 -25.77 33.83
C THR A 169 3.81 -27.29 33.78
N HIS A 170 4.56 -27.82 32.83
CA HIS A 170 4.83 -29.25 32.65
C HIS A 170 6.30 -29.62 32.93
N LYS A 171 6.77 -29.39 34.17
CA LYS A 171 8.20 -29.46 34.54
C LYS A 171 8.90 -30.79 34.25
N ASN A 172 8.15 -31.89 34.17
CA ASN A 172 8.66 -33.25 33.93
C ASN A 172 8.61 -33.67 32.46
N TYR A 173 8.05 -32.83 31.58
CA TYR A 173 7.93 -33.10 30.15
C TYR A 173 8.99 -32.34 29.35
N TYR A 174 9.23 -32.83 28.14
CA TYR A 174 10.08 -32.19 27.16
C TYR A 174 9.21 -31.51 26.11
N LEU A 175 9.71 -30.41 25.57
CA LEU A 175 9.24 -29.79 24.34
C LEU A 175 10.20 -30.21 23.23
N ASP A 176 9.67 -30.72 22.13
CA ASP A 176 10.36 -30.85 20.84
C ASP A 176 9.86 -29.72 19.94
N TYR A 177 10.76 -28.84 19.49
CA TYR A 177 10.45 -27.62 18.76
C TYR A 177 11.44 -27.41 17.61
N LYS A 178 10.93 -27.36 16.38
CA LYS A 178 11.68 -27.12 15.16
C LYS A 178 11.20 -25.85 14.48
N VAL A 179 12.15 -25.06 13.99
CA VAL A 179 11.89 -23.85 13.23
C VAL A 179 12.63 -23.90 11.91
N THR A 180 11.89 -23.72 10.82
CA THR A 180 12.38 -23.84 9.45
C THR A 180 12.08 -22.54 8.68
N PRO A 181 13.08 -21.74 8.30
CA PRO A 181 12.90 -20.65 7.37
C PRO A 181 12.58 -21.18 5.96
N ILE A 182 11.55 -20.63 5.33
CA ILE A 182 11.09 -20.99 3.98
C ILE A 182 11.50 -19.87 3.02
N TYR A 183 12.41 -20.18 2.11
CA TYR A 183 12.88 -19.30 1.04
C TYR A 183 12.22 -19.65 -0.29
N GLN A 184 12.12 -18.67 -1.18
CA GLN A 184 11.77 -18.92 -2.58
C GLN A 184 13.03 -18.78 -3.45
N ASN A 185 13.39 -19.82 -4.19
CA ASN A 185 14.52 -19.81 -5.13
C ASN A 185 15.82 -19.28 -4.47
N ASN A 186 16.41 -18.24 -5.07
CA ASN A 186 17.65 -17.61 -4.66
C ASN A 186 17.46 -16.48 -3.63
N GLU A 187 16.26 -16.31 -3.07
CA GLU A 187 15.99 -15.27 -2.08
C GLU A 187 16.87 -15.44 -0.83
N LEU A 188 17.44 -14.33 -0.35
CA LEU A 188 18.29 -14.29 0.84
C LEU A 188 17.48 -14.09 2.13
N ILE A 189 16.27 -13.56 2.02
CA ILE A 189 15.32 -13.39 3.12
C ILE A 189 14.26 -14.49 3.03
N PRO A 190 13.94 -15.20 4.13
CA PRO A 190 12.86 -16.17 4.08
C PRO A 190 11.52 -15.44 3.92
N ARG A 191 10.63 -15.94 3.06
CA ARG A 191 9.26 -15.46 2.92
C ARG A 191 8.43 -15.81 4.14
N LYS A 192 8.67 -17.00 4.69
CA LYS A 192 7.91 -17.55 5.82
C LYS A 192 8.82 -18.23 6.83
N ILE A 193 8.32 -18.38 8.04
CA ILE A 193 8.93 -19.24 9.06
C ILE A 193 7.91 -20.29 9.48
N GLU A 194 8.28 -21.56 9.35
CA GLU A 194 7.49 -22.69 9.85
C GLU A 194 7.96 -23.05 11.27
N LEU A 195 7.01 -23.20 12.18
CA LEU A 195 7.21 -23.67 13.55
C LEU A 195 6.51 -25.01 13.68
N LYS A 196 7.22 -26.04 14.14
CA LYS A 196 6.69 -27.35 14.49
C LYS A 196 6.97 -27.67 15.94
N TYR A 197 5.95 -28.06 16.70
CA TYR A 197 6.13 -28.34 18.13
C TYR A 197 5.20 -29.42 18.66
N VAL A 198 5.71 -30.16 19.64
CA VAL A 198 4.97 -31.19 20.38
C VAL A 198 5.60 -31.40 21.76
N GLY A 199 4.79 -31.80 22.73
CA GLY A 199 5.28 -32.23 24.04
C GLY A 199 5.70 -33.70 24.01
N ILE A 200 6.59 -34.09 24.91
CA ILE A 200 7.02 -35.49 25.09
C ILE A 200 7.06 -35.81 26.58
N ASP A 201 6.38 -36.87 26.98
CA ASP A 201 6.40 -37.33 28.37
C ASP A 201 7.67 -38.12 28.73
N LYS A 202 7.79 -38.54 29.99
CA LYS A 202 8.96 -39.28 30.48
C LYS A 202 9.21 -40.62 29.77
N THR A 203 8.20 -41.21 29.13
CA THR A 203 8.26 -42.49 28.41
C THR A 203 8.55 -42.30 26.92
N GLY A 204 8.52 -41.07 26.43
CA GLY A 204 8.67 -40.77 25.00
C GLY A 204 7.36 -40.67 24.24
N LYS A 205 6.20 -40.71 24.93
CA LYS A 205 4.89 -40.52 24.30
C LYS A 205 4.69 -39.05 23.94
N LEU A 206 4.14 -38.81 22.74
CA LEU A 206 3.82 -37.46 22.28
C LEU A 206 2.60 -36.90 22.99
N LEU A 207 2.66 -35.60 23.30
CA LEU A 207 1.61 -34.81 23.93
C LEU A 207 1.28 -33.64 22.99
N PRO A 208 0.11 -33.64 22.33
CA PRO A 208 -0.29 -32.55 21.45
C PRO A 208 -0.35 -31.21 22.19
N ILE A 209 0.16 -30.14 21.57
CA ILE A 209 0.11 -28.78 22.11
C ILE A 209 -0.64 -27.91 21.12
N PHE A 210 -1.81 -27.38 21.48
CA PHE A 210 -2.59 -26.49 20.63
C PHE A 210 -2.37 -25.02 21.03
N ILE A 211 -1.98 -24.18 20.08
CA ILE A 211 -1.70 -22.75 20.31
C ILE A 211 -2.35 -21.92 19.20
N GLY A 212 -3.25 -21.03 19.59
CA GLY A 212 -3.95 -20.15 18.64
C GLY A 212 -4.76 -20.90 17.58
N ASN A 213 -5.34 -20.16 16.64
CA ASN A 213 -6.20 -20.69 15.59
C ASN A 213 -5.48 -20.97 14.25
N LYS A 214 -4.22 -20.54 14.11
CA LYS A 214 -3.43 -20.74 12.88
C LYS A 214 -2.65 -22.06 12.85
N SER A 215 -2.63 -22.78 13.96
CA SER A 215 -1.88 -24.03 14.06
C SER A 215 -2.72 -25.19 13.53
N THR A 216 -2.12 -26.04 12.72
CA THR A 216 -2.71 -27.31 12.25
C THR A 216 -2.00 -28.48 12.93
N GLN A 217 -2.69 -29.60 13.14
CA GLN A 217 -2.10 -30.81 13.70
C GLN A 217 -2.06 -31.93 12.66
N ASP A 218 -0.97 -32.69 12.65
CA ASP A 218 -0.86 -33.91 11.87
C ASP A 218 -1.43 -35.13 12.62
N GLN A 219 -1.36 -36.30 12.00
CA GLN A 219 -1.81 -37.58 12.57
C GLN A 219 -1.08 -37.99 13.87
N PHE A 220 0.11 -37.43 14.13
CA PHE A 220 0.88 -37.68 15.35
C PHE A 220 0.60 -36.64 16.45
N GLY A 221 -0.29 -35.68 16.17
CA GLY A 221 -0.62 -34.57 17.08
C GLY A 221 0.47 -33.49 17.13
N ILE A 222 1.37 -33.45 16.15
CA ILE A 222 2.40 -32.42 16.04
C ILE A 222 1.78 -31.18 15.43
N SER A 223 1.89 -30.06 16.15
CA SER A 223 1.35 -28.79 15.70
C SER A 223 2.34 -28.10 14.78
N THR A 224 1.84 -27.58 13.67
CA THR A 224 2.58 -26.78 12.69
C THR A 224 1.89 -25.43 12.51
N VAL A 225 2.66 -24.35 12.48
CA VAL A 225 2.19 -23.03 12.03
C VAL A 225 3.21 -22.40 11.09
N THR A 226 2.73 -21.75 10.04
CA THR A 226 3.57 -20.99 9.10
C THR A 226 3.26 -19.51 9.23
N LEU A 227 4.28 -18.70 9.51
CA LEU A 227 4.18 -17.26 9.71
C LEU A 227 4.83 -16.49 8.57
N GLU A 228 4.17 -15.44 8.10
CA GLU A 228 4.67 -14.60 7.01
C GLU A 228 5.72 -13.60 7.52
N ASN A 229 6.88 -13.54 6.86
CA ASN A 229 7.93 -12.55 7.14
C ASN A 229 7.64 -11.23 6.43
N THR A 230 6.55 -10.58 6.82
CA THR A 230 6.06 -9.33 6.24
C THR A 230 5.99 -8.24 7.31
N SER A 231 5.76 -6.98 6.91
CA SER A 231 5.48 -5.88 7.82
C SER A 231 4.45 -4.95 7.18
N PRO A 232 3.42 -4.47 7.91
CA PRO A 232 2.38 -3.63 7.31
C PRO A 232 2.90 -2.32 6.69
N ASN A 233 4.04 -1.81 7.17
CA ASN A 233 4.65 -0.56 6.72
C ASN A 233 5.79 -0.74 5.70
N ALA A 234 5.91 -1.91 5.05
CA ALA A 234 7.02 -2.15 4.14
C ALA A 234 6.68 -3.08 2.97
N THR A 235 7.28 -2.78 1.82
CA THR A 235 7.48 -3.73 0.73
C THR A 235 8.92 -4.24 0.80
N ILE A 236 9.11 -5.57 0.84
CA ILE A 236 10.43 -6.21 1.01
C ILE A 236 10.83 -6.87 -0.32
N ASP A 237 12.04 -6.57 -0.77
CA ASP A 237 12.72 -7.34 -1.79
C ASP A 237 13.46 -8.50 -1.10
N TYR A 238 12.87 -9.68 -1.15
CA TYR A 238 13.39 -10.88 -0.50
C TYR A 238 14.65 -11.42 -1.18
N LEU A 239 14.90 -11.04 -2.44
CA LEU A 239 16.11 -11.43 -3.16
C LEU A 239 17.34 -10.71 -2.60
N SER A 240 17.26 -9.38 -2.47
CA SER A 240 18.41 -8.57 -2.01
C SER A 240 18.40 -8.26 -0.52
N GLY A 241 17.24 -8.35 0.14
CA GLY A 241 17.01 -7.88 1.51
C GLY A 241 16.77 -6.37 1.63
N LYS A 242 16.69 -5.63 0.51
CA LYS A 242 16.25 -4.23 0.51
C LYS A 242 14.76 -4.12 0.83
N ALA A 243 14.33 -2.95 1.29
CA ALA A 243 12.92 -2.68 1.53
C ALA A 243 12.58 -1.22 1.22
N GLN A 244 11.30 -0.97 0.97
CA GLN A 244 10.72 0.36 0.79
C GLN A 244 9.62 0.59 1.82
N ASN A 245 9.61 1.79 2.39
CA ASN A 245 8.60 2.20 3.35
C ASN A 245 7.29 2.52 2.62
N THR A 246 6.18 1.94 3.05
CA THR A 246 4.84 2.24 2.47
C THR A 246 4.12 3.37 3.19
N VAL A 247 4.65 3.85 4.31
CA VAL A 247 4.07 4.94 5.11
C VAL A 247 4.86 6.22 4.89
N LEU A 248 4.22 7.25 4.36
CA LEU A 248 4.81 8.58 4.26
C LEU A 248 4.93 9.24 5.63
N SER A 249 5.84 10.21 5.78
CA SER A 249 5.86 11.02 7.01
C SER A 249 4.56 11.81 7.17
N ALA A 250 4.18 12.12 8.41
CA ALA A 250 3.01 12.95 8.68
C ALA A 250 3.09 14.32 7.96
N LYS A 251 4.31 14.86 7.76
CA LYS A 251 4.55 16.09 7.01
C LYS A 251 4.22 15.94 5.53
N GLU A 252 4.66 14.84 4.90
CA GLU A 252 4.36 14.55 3.49
C GLU A 252 2.88 14.27 3.28
N GLN A 253 2.25 13.52 4.20
CA GLN A 253 0.81 13.28 4.17
C GLN A 253 0.02 14.59 4.23
N ARG A 254 0.36 15.50 5.16
CA ARG A 254 -0.29 16.83 5.24
C ARG A 254 -0.11 17.65 3.97
N LYS A 255 1.06 17.59 3.34
CA LYS A 255 1.29 18.28 2.05
C LYS A 255 0.42 17.71 0.93
N LEU A 256 0.29 16.39 0.87
CA LEU A 256 -0.57 15.73 -0.11
C LEU A 256 -2.05 16.09 0.09
N ILE A 257 -2.52 16.10 1.34
CA ILE A 257 -3.88 16.51 1.68
C ILE A 257 -4.11 17.97 1.27
N ALA A 258 -3.23 18.89 1.67
CA ALA A 258 -3.36 20.30 1.32
C ALA A 258 -3.36 20.52 -0.21
N LYS A 259 -2.50 19.80 -0.94
CA LYS A 259 -2.48 19.85 -2.41
C LYS A 259 -3.79 19.35 -3.01
N HIS A 260 -4.34 18.25 -2.49
CA HIS A 260 -5.59 17.70 -2.99
C HIS A 260 -6.79 18.60 -2.67
N GLU A 261 -6.82 19.22 -1.49
CA GLU A 261 -7.84 20.22 -1.13
C GLU A 261 -7.77 21.45 -2.02
N GLU A 262 -6.56 21.92 -2.37
CA GLU A 262 -6.37 23.02 -3.31
C GLU A 262 -6.84 22.67 -4.73
N GLU A 263 -6.48 21.48 -5.23
CA GLU A 263 -6.93 20.97 -6.53
C GLU A 263 -8.46 20.84 -6.58
N LYS A 264 -9.08 20.33 -5.50
CA LYS A 264 -10.53 20.21 -5.39
C LYS A 264 -11.20 21.59 -5.40
N ARG A 265 -10.69 22.55 -4.62
CA ARG A 265 -11.22 23.93 -4.60
C ARG A 265 -11.11 24.59 -5.97
N LEU A 266 -10.01 24.37 -6.69
CA LEU A 266 -9.85 24.88 -8.05
C LEU A 266 -10.84 24.25 -9.03
N ALA A 267 -11.10 22.94 -8.90
CA ALA A 267 -12.09 22.25 -9.72
C ALA A 267 -13.52 22.75 -9.43
N GLU A 268 -13.89 22.91 -8.16
CA GLU A 268 -15.19 23.47 -7.75
C GLU A 268 -15.39 24.89 -8.29
N LYS A 269 -14.36 25.75 -8.19
CA LYS A 269 -14.41 27.11 -8.72
C LYS A 269 -14.59 27.12 -10.25
N LYS A 270 -13.92 26.24 -10.99
CA LYS A 270 -14.11 26.12 -12.43
C LYS A 270 -15.53 25.70 -12.80
N VAL A 271 -16.11 24.75 -12.08
CA VAL A 271 -17.50 24.33 -12.29
C VAL A 271 -18.49 25.48 -12.02
N GLU A 272 -18.22 26.30 -11.00
CA GLU A 272 -19.04 27.48 -10.69
C GLU A 272 -18.91 28.57 -11.77
N GLU A 273 -17.69 28.85 -12.23
CA GLU A 273 -17.41 29.77 -13.33
C GLU A 273 -18.09 29.32 -14.64
N GLU A 274 -18.03 28.03 -14.97
CA GLU A 274 -18.72 27.46 -16.14
C GLU A 274 -20.24 27.56 -16.04
N LYS A 275 -20.82 27.30 -14.87
CA LYS A 275 -22.27 27.46 -14.63
C LYS A 275 -22.70 28.92 -14.77
N ALA A 276 -21.93 29.85 -14.19
CA ALA A 276 -22.21 31.28 -14.29
C ALA A 276 -22.11 31.78 -15.75
N ALA A 277 -21.11 31.30 -16.49
CA ALA A 277 -20.98 31.58 -17.92
C ALA A 277 -22.16 31.02 -18.73
N ALA A 278 -22.58 29.78 -18.46
CA ALA A 278 -23.72 29.16 -19.12
C ALA A 278 -25.05 29.88 -18.81
N GLU A 279 -25.26 30.33 -17.57
CA GLU A 279 -26.43 31.12 -17.19
C GLU A 279 -26.43 32.50 -17.86
N THR A 280 -25.27 33.15 -17.93
CA THR A 280 -25.10 34.44 -18.62
C THR A 280 -25.39 34.29 -20.10
N GLN A 281 -24.86 33.25 -20.73
CA GLN A 281 -25.10 32.92 -22.12
C GLN A 281 -26.59 32.66 -22.38
N LYS A 282 -27.25 31.89 -21.51
CA LYS A 282 -28.70 31.64 -21.61
C LYS A 282 -29.51 32.93 -21.51
N LYS A 283 -29.18 33.82 -20.57
CA LYS A 283 -29.86 35.13 -20.44
C LYS A 283 -29.66 35.99 -21.69
N LEU A 284 -28.46 35.97 -22.28
CA LEU A 284 -28.16 36.69 -23.51
C LEU A 284 -28.97 36.13 -24.70
N GLU A 285 -29.06 34.81 -24.81
CA GLU A 285 -29.86 34.14 -25.84
C GLU A 285 -31.36 34.43 -25.69
N GLU A 286 -31.89 34.41 -24.46
CA GLU A 286 -33.28 34.78 -24.15
C GLU A 286 -33.57 36.25 -24.51
N GLU A 287 -32.65 37.17 -24.21
CA GLU A 287 -32.78 38.59 -24.57
C GLU A 287 -32.73 38.81 -26.08
N GLN A 288 -31.81 38.15 -26.79
CA GLN A 288 -31.74 38.21 -28.25
C GLN A 288 -33.01 37.65 -28.89
N ALA A 289 -33.54 36.54 -28.39
CA ALA A 289 -34.80 35.97 -28.85
C ALA A 289 -35.98 36.92 -28.63
N ARG A 290 -36.03 37.61 -27.49
CA ARG A 290 -37.06 38.63 -27.19
C ARG A 290 -36.99 39.80 -28.16
N LEU A 291 -35.80 40.35 -28.41
CA LEU A 291 -35.58 41.45 -29.35
C LEU A 291 -35.96 41.06 -30.79
N ALA A 292 -35.61 39.83 -31.20
CA ALA A 292 -35.99 39.30 -32.50
C ALA A 292 -37.51 39.14 -32.65
N ALA A 293 -38.19 38.64 -31.62
CA ALA A 293 -39.64 38.51 -31.60
C ALA A 293 -40.35 39.88 -31.67
N GLU A 294 -39.84 40.89 -30.94
CA GLU A 294 -40.36 42.26 -31.01
C GLU A 294 -40.17 42.87 -32.40
N ALA A 295 -38.99 42.68 -33.02
CA ALA A 295 -38.73 43.15 -34.38
C ALA A 295 -39.66 42.51 -35.41
N GLN A 296 -39.89 41.19 -35.31
CA GLN A 296 -40.85 40.48 -36.17
C GLN A 296 -42.28 40.99 -35.98
N ARG A 297 -42.68 41.28 -34.74
CA ARG A 297 -44.00 41.85 -34.46
C ARG A 297 -44.17 43.23 -35.09
N LYS A 298 -43.18 44.11 -34.93
CA LYS A 298 -43.20 45.44 -35.58
C LYS A 298 -43.25 45.34 -37.10
N GLN A 299 -42.49 44.42 -37.71
CA GLN A 299 -42.56 44.17 -39.15
C GLN A 299 -43.94 43.69 -39.60
N LYS A 300 -44.57 42.77 -38.84
CA LYS A 300 -45.93 42.30 -39.14
C LYS A 300 -46.96 43.42 -38.99
N GLU A 301 -46.86 44.24 -37.96
CA GLU A 301 -47.73 45.40 -37.74
C GLU A 301 -47.57 46.43 -38.87
N GLU A 302 -46.35 46.69 -39.33
CA GLU A 302 -46.08 47.57 -40.47
C GLU A 302 -46.60 47.00 -41.79
N GLN A 303 -46.38 45.71 -42.05
CA GLN A 303 -46.96 45.02 -43.22
C GLN A 303 -48.48 45.07 -43.21
N ALA A 304 -49.12 44.85 -42.05
CA ALA A 304 -50.56 44.96 -41.89
C ALA A 304 -51.05 46.39 -42.14
N ARG A 305 -50.32 47.41 -41.66
CA ARG A 305 -50.63 48.82 -41.92
C ARG A 305 -50.57 49.15 -43.42
N LEU A 306 -49.50 48.72 -44.10
CA LEU A 306 -49.33 48.91 -45.55
C LEU A 306 -50.42 48.18 -46.34
N ALA A 307 -50.78 46.96 -45.94
CA ALA A 307 -51.87 46.20 -46.55
C ALA A 307 -53.23 46.92 -46.37
N ALA A 308 -53.53 47.41 -45.17
CA ALA A 308 -54.74 48.17 -44.89
C ALA A 308 -54.79 49.50 -45.68
N GLU A 309 -53.66 50.20 -45.83
CA GLU A 309 -53.58 51.42 -46.64
C GLU A 309 -53.79 51.12 -48.13
N THR A 310 -53.27 49.99 -48.61
CA THR A 310 -53.47 49.52 -49.99
C THR A 310 -54.92 49.13 -50.25
N GLN A 311 -55.56 48.44 -49.31
CA GLN A 311 -57.00 48.14 -49.37
C GLN A 311 -57.83 49.42 -49.40
N LYS A 312 -57.56 50.40 -48.53
CA LYS A 312 -58.25 51.70 -48.58
C LYS A 312 -58.07 52.41 -49.92
N LYS A 313 -56.86 52.40 -50.49
CA LYS A 313 -56.63 52.97 -51.84
C LYS A 313 -57.42 52.23 -52.92
N GLN A 314 -57.47 50.90 -52.86
CA GLN A 314 -58.29 50.10 -53.79
C GLN A 314 -59.78 50.35 -53.60
N GLU A 315 -60.29 50.45 -52.38
CA GLU A 315 -61.68 50.81 -52.10
C GLU A 315 -62.01 52.20 -52.65
N THR A 316 -61.10 53.18 -52.48
CA THR A 316 -61.27 54.54 -53.04
C THR A 316 -61.29 54.52 -54.57
N LEU A 317 -60.40 53.72 -55.20
CA LEU A 317 -60.37 53.52 -56.66
C LEU A 317 -61.60 52.78 -57.18
N VAL A 318 -62.12 51.79 -56.45
CA VAL A 318 -63.36 51.09 -56.79
C VAL A 318 -64.55 52.02 -56.61
N GLN A 319 -64.55 52.93 -55.63
CA GLN A 319 -65.57 53.95 -55.47
C GLN A 319 -65.52 55.00 -56.60
N GLU A 320 -64.33 55.34 -57.11
CA GLU A 320 -64.17 56.17 -58.31
C GLU A 320 -64.56 55.43 -59.60
N GLN A 321 -64.27 54.12 -59.74
CA GLN A 321 -64.63 53.32 -60.92
C GLN A 321 -66.10 52.91 -60.98
N THR A 322 -66.73 52.59 -59.83
CA THR A 322 -68.18 52.33 -59.74
C THR A 322 -69.00 53.59 -60.01
N SER A 323 -68.37 54.77 -59.95
CA SER A 323 -69.04 55.99 -60.38
C SER A 323 -69.36 56.03 -61.86
N GLN A 324 -68.79 55.20 -62.77
CA GLN A 324 -69.13 55.19 -64.21
C GLN A 324 -69.28 56.62 -64.85
N GLY A 325 -68.55 57.61 -64.33
CA GLY A 325 -68.64 59.02 -64.73
C GLY A 325 -69.84 59.82 -64.19
N TYR A 326 -70.67 59.22 -63.33
CA TYR A 326 -71.72 59.87 -62.56
C TYR A 326 -71.14 60.72 -61.43
N LYS A 327 -71.64 61.95 -61.27
CA LYS A 327 -71.19 62.91 -60.24
C LYS A 327 -72.33 63.27 -59.32
N ARG A 328 -72.10 63.30 -58.00
CA ARG A 328 -73.09 63.74 -57.01
C ARG A 328 -72.92 65.24 -56.74
N ASP A 329 -73.97 66.04 -56.89
CA ASP A 329 -73.92 67.46 -56.56
C ASP A 329 -73.94 67.71 -55.04
N TYR A 330 -73.67 68.95 -54.63
CA TYR A 330 -73.65 69.33 -53.21
C TYR A 330 -75.00 69.15 -52.50
N ARG A 331 -76.11 69.00 -53.26
CA ARG A 331 -77.46 68.71 -52.75
C ARG A 331 -77.75 67.21 -52.72
N GLY A 332 -76.76 66.36 -52.98
CA GLY A 332 -76.87 64.91 -52.91
C GLY A 332 -77.49 64.25 -54.15
N ARG A 333 -77.72 64.98 -55.25
CA ARG A 333 -78.34 64.42 -56.47
C ARG A 333 -77.29 63.89 -57.43
N TRP A 334 -77.52 62.71 -57.98
CA TRP A 334 -76.63 62.10 -58.97
C TRP A 334 -76.87 62.65 -60.38
N HIS A 335 -75.79 62.91 -61.09
CA HIS A 335 -75.74 63.36 -62.48
C HIS A 335 -75.02 62.32 -63.33
N ARG A 336 -75.48 62.10 -64.55
CA ARG A 336 -74.85 61.29 -65.60
C ARG A 336 -73.55 61.95 -66.10
N PRO A 337 -72.68 61.22 -66.82
CA PRO A 337 -71.50 61.80 -67.48
C PRO A 337 -71.81 62.96 -68.44
N ASN A 338 -73.02 62.99 -69.01
CA ASN A 338 -73.49 64.06 -69.91
C ASN A 338 -74.13 65.27 -69.17
N GLY A 339 -74.07 65.31 -67.83
CA GLY A 339 -74.52 66.44 -67.00
C GLY A 339 -76.02 66.47 -66.67
N GLN A 340 -76.81 65.49 -67.11
CA GLN A 340 -78.24 65.38 -66.76
C GLN A 340 -78.45 64.57 -65.48
N TYR A 341 -79.59 64.74 -64.79
CA TYR A 341 -79.92 63.96 -63.60
C TYR A 341 -79.99 62.45 -63.90
N ALA A 342 -79.40 61.65 -63.02
CA ALA A 342 -79.55 60.19 -63.03
C ALA A 342 -80.85 59.80 -62.32
N SER A 343 -81.59 58.88 -62.91
CA SER A 343 -82.82 58.36 -62.33
C SER A 343 -82.54 57.34 -61.22
N LYS A 344 -83.54 57.09 -60.36
CA LYS A 344 -83.43 56.13 -59.26
C LYS A 344 -83.10 54.71 -59.72
N ALA A 345 -83.61 54.31 -60.88
CA ALA A 345 -83.30 53.02 -61.49
C ALA A 345 -81.84 52.95 -61.97
N GLU A 346 -81.33 54.03 -62.58
CA GLU A 346 -79.95 54.12 -63.07
C GLU A 346 -78.94 54.15 -61.92
N ILE A 347 -79.25 54.86 -60.82
CA ILE A 347 -78.41 54.92 -59.61
C ILE A 347 -78.30 53.55 -58.95
N ALA A 348 -79.42 52.83 -58.82
CA ALA A 348 -79.43 51.47 -58.28
C ALA A 348 -78.69 50.48 -59.18
N ALA A 349 -78.87 50.58 -60.51
CA ALA A 349 -78.19 49.72 -61.48
C ALA A 349 -76.66 49.94 -61.52
N ALA A 350 -76.20 51.16 -61.23
CA ALA A 350 -74.78 51.49 -61.13
C ALA A 350 -74.14 51.13 -59.77
N GLY A 351 -74.92 50.55 -58.84
CA GLY A 351 -74.44 50.23 -57.49
C GLY A 351 -74.18 51.47 -56.62
N LEU A 352 -74.72 52.62 -57.00
CA LEU A 352 -74.57 53.89 -56.30
C LEU A 352 -75.65 54.01 -55.22
N GLN A 353 -75.28 54.49 -54.02
CA GLN A 353 -76.25 54.76 -52.98
C GLN A 353 -77.07 56.01 -53.31
N TRP A 354 -78.39 55.94 -53.13
CA TRP A 354 -79.33 57.02 -53.42
C TRP A 354 -79.02 58.30 -52.59
#